data_AF-A0A1G1GWJ7-F1
#
_entry.id   AF-A0A1G1GWJ7-F1
#
_cell.length_a   1.000
_cell.length_b   1.000
_cell.length_c   1.000
_cell.angle_alpha   90.00
_cell.angle_beta   90.00
_cell.angle_gamma   90.00
#
_symmetry.space_group_name_H-M   'P 1'
#
loop_
_entity.id
_entity.type
_entity.pdbx_description
1 polymer ?
#
loop_
_entity_poly.entity_id
_entity_poly.type
_entity_poly.pdbx_seq_one_letter_code
_entity_poly.pdbx_strand_id
1 'polypeptide(L)'
;MIGAGRKRAELVRIRESVKKKLLWGAIIHASLLWAALALGYNSYKEFMREFEPLTRAVRDSIKATFPWAVLIFSSLYFIFSIRRKIGGFFLTTWQYLYITIFYAILLNLIFFSKGRDILIPINLSIVYFVILLLPGIVLTRYVNNIENLIKEKPSVPFIIAFSVPFIIAFMALLVICAFLLVFKAEKVAEQIANIAYFLLVTGVGIEVYRIIKYGEHDTGDDEQ
;
A
#
# COMPACT_ATOMS: atom_id res chain seq x y z
N MET A 1 -1.35 -27.42 -37.77
CA MET A 1 -2.03 -26.15 -37.45
C MET A 1 -2.43 -25.95 -35.97
N ILE A 2 -2.38 -26.98 -35.11
CA ILE A 2 -2.82 -26.89 -33.69
C ILE A 2 -1.89 -26.02 -32.79
N GLY A 3 -0.60 -25.90 -33.14
CA GLY A 3 0.38 -25.15 -32.32
C GLY A 3 0.25 -23.62 -32.36
N ALA A 4 -0.30 -23.04 -33.43
CA ALA A 4 -0.43 -21.59 -33.58
C ALA A 4 -1.56 -21.01 -32.70
N GLY A 5 -2.67 -21.73 -32.59
CA GLY A 5 -3.80 -21.35 -31.72
C GLY A 5 -3.43 -21.39 -30.24
N ARG A 6 -2.70 -22.43 -29.80
CA ARG A 6 -2.27 -22.57 -28.41
C ARG A 6 -1.27 -21.48 -27.98
N LYS A 7 -0.28 -21.15 -28.83
CA LYS A 7 0.64 -20.03 -28.59
C LYS A 7 -0.06 -18.67 -28.52
N ARG A 8 -1.06 -18.44 -29.40
CA ARG A 8 -1.84 -17.19 -29.38
C ARG A 8 -2.67 -17.06 -28.11
N ALA A 9 -3.32 -18.13 -27.66
CA ALA A 9 -4.08 -18.14 -26.42
C ALA A 9 -3.20 -17.88 -25.18
N GLU A 10 -2.01 -18.47 -25.15
CA GLU A 10 -1.03 -18.26 -24.08
C GLU A 10 -0.54 -16.81 -24.02
N LEU A 11 -0.22 -16.20 -25.16
CA LEU A 11 0.17 -14.79 -25.25
C LEU A 11 -0.94 -13.84 -24.78
N VAL A 12 -2.19 -14.13 -25.12
CA VAL A 12 -3.35 -13.36 -24.65
C VAL A 12 -3.50 -13.47 -23.13
N ARG A 13 -3.38 -14.68 -22.57
CA ARG A 13 -3.47 -14.92 -21.12
C ARG A 13 -2.35 -14.21 -20.36
N ILE A 14 -1.12 -14.27 -20.85
CA ILE A 14 0.03 -13.55 -20.26
C ILE A 14 -0.23 -12.05 -20.30
N ARG A 15 -0.66 -11.50 -21.44
CA ARG A 15 -0.96 -10.08 -21.59
C ARG A 15 -2.03 -9.60 -20.60
N GLU A 16 -3.13 -10.33 -20.46
CA GLU A 16 -4.19 -9.99 -19.50
C GLU A 16 -3.71 -10.08 -18.04
N SER A 17 -2.91 -11.11 -17.71
CA SER A 17 -2.32 -11.21 -16.37
C SER A 17 -1.39 -10.04 -16.03
N VAL A 18 -0.62 -9.57 -17.01
CA VAL A 18 0.29 -8.41 -16.86
C VAL A 18 -0.51 -7.12 -16.69
N LYS A 19 -1.53 -6.90 -17.51
CA LYS A 19 -2.43 -5.73 -17.38
C LYS A 19 -3.07 -5.68 -15.99
N LYS A 20 -3.61 -6.82 -15.52
CA LYS A 20 -4.24 -6.91 -14.20
C LYS A 20 -3.24 -6.56 -13.10
N LYS A 21 -2.02 -7.10 -13.14
CA LYS A 21 -0.96 -6.80 -12.16
C LYS A 21 -0.56 -5.32 -12.17
N LEU A 22 -0.42 -4.73 -13.36
CA LEU A 22 -0.08 -3.31 -13.54
C LEU A 22 -1.17 -2.39 -12.96
N LEU A 23 -2.44 -2.70 -13.25
CA LEU A 23 -3.59 -1.95 -12.76
C LEU A 23 -3.67 -1.99 -11.24
N TRP A 24 -3.60 -3.18 -10.64
CA TRP A 24 -3.60 -3.34 -9.19
C TRP A 24 -2.40 -2.66 -8.53
N GLY A 25 -1.22 -2.74 -9.15
CA GLY A 25 -0.03 -2.01 -8.70
C GLY A 25 -0.29 -0.51 -8.68
N ALA A 26 -0.82 0.07 -9.76
CA ALA A 26 -1.15 1.49 -9.82
C ALA A 26 -2.17 1.90 -8.75
N ILE A 27 -3.22 1.10 -8.53
CA ILE A 27 -4.25 1.36 -7.51
C ILE A 27 -3.63 1.37 -6.11
N ILE A 28 -2.83 0.35 -5.75
CA ILE A 28 -2.20 0.26 -4.42
C ILE A 28 -1.34 1.50 -4.16
N HIS A 29 -0.53 1.91 -5.14
CA HIS A 29 0.35 3.06 -4.96
C HIS A 29 -0.39 4.40 -4.95
N ALA A 30 -1.44 4.54 -5.76
CA ALA A 30 -2.31 5.72 -5.73
C ALA A 30 -2.98 5.86 -4.36
N SER A 31 -3.49 4.76 -3.78
CA SER A 31 -4.05 4.75 -2.43
C SER A 31 -3.01 5.08 -1.35
N LEU A 32 -1.80 4.54 -1.46
CA LEU A 32 -0.70 4.82 -0.53
C LEU A 32 -0.31 6.30 -0.57
N LEU A 33 -0.23 6.87 -1.78
CA LEU A 33 0.07 8.28 -1.96
C LEU A 33 -1.06 9.18 -1.46
N TRP A 34 -2.32 8.79 -1.69
CA TRP A 34 -3.47 9.52 -1.15
C TRP A 34 -3.43 9.58 0.38
N ALA A 35 -3.12 8.46 1.03
CA ALA A 35 -2.91 8.41 2.48
C ALA A 35 -1.76 9.32 2.92
N ALA A 36 -0.63 9.31 2.20
CA ALA A 36 0.50 10.17 2.49
C ALA A 36 0.17 11.67 2.34
N LEU A 37 -0.60 12.05 1.32
CA LEU A 37 -1.11 13.40 1.10
C LEU A 37 -2.04 13.84 2.24
N ALA A 38 -2.95 12.96 2.66
CA ALA A 38 -3.84 13.22 3.79
C ALA A 38 -3.06 13.41 5.11
N LEU A 39 -2.03 12.59 5.36
CA LEU A 39 -1.15 12.75 6.52
C LEU A 39 -0.36 14.07 6.45
N GLY A 40 0.25 14.39 5.31
CA GLY A 40 0.98 15.64 5.11
C GLY A 40 0.11 16.87 5.37
N TYR A 41 -1.11 16.87 4.82
CA TYR A 41 -2.08 17.95 5.08
C TYR A 41 -2.52 18.00 6.54
N ASN A 42 -2.86 16.87 7.17
CA ASN A 42 -3.35 16.87 8.55
C ASN A 42 -2.26 17.32 9.54
N SER A 43 -1.02 16.86 9.36
CA SER A 43 0.11 17.30 10.19
C SER A 43 0.38 18.80 10.03
N TYR A 44 0.34 19.31 8.80
CA TYR A 44 0.47 20.75 8.56
C TYR A 44 -0.69 21.56 9.13
N LYS A 45 -1.93 21.08 8.97
CA LYS A 45 -3.14 21.72 9.52
C LYS A 45 -3.08 21.79 11.05
N GLU A 46 -2.63 20.73 11.71
CA GLU A 46 -2.50 20.69 13.17
C GLU A 46 -1.41 21.64 13.65
N PHE A 47 -0.24 21.64 12.96
CA PHE A 47 0.82 22.59 13.24
C PHE A 47 0.34 24.05 13.12
N MET A 48 -0.32 24.40 12.02
CA MET A 48 -0.82 25.76 11.79
C MET A 48 -1.95 26.16 12.75
N ARG A 49 -2.65 25.21 13.39
CA ARG A 49 -3.72 25.52 14.35
C ARG A 49 -3.24 26.36 15.53
N GLU A 50 -1.99 26.18 15.94
CA GLU A 50 -1.40 26.90 17.09
C GLU A 50 -0.85 28.28 16.71
N PHE A 51 -0.47 28.49 15.44
CA PHE A 51 0.13 29.74 14.98
C PHE A 51 -0.87 30.62 14.24
N GLU A 52 -1.41 30.13 13.13
CA GLU A 52 -2.34 30.86 12.26
C GLU A 52 -3.28 29.85 11.58
N PRO A 53 -4.52 29.69 12.07
CA PRO A 53 -5.45 28.72 11.54
C PRO A 53 -5.73 28.95 10.05
N LEU A 54 -5.49 27.92 9.24
CA LEU A 54 -5.68 27.98 7.79
C LEU A 54 -7.12 28.38 7.43
N THR A 55 -7.26 29.37 6.55
CA THR A 55 -8.58 29.77 6.02
C THR A 55 -9.20 28.64 5.20
N ARG A 56 -10.53 28.69 5.01
CA ARG A 56 -11.23 27.69 4.19
C ARG A 56 -10.70 27.64 2.76
N ALA A 57 -10.44 28.79 2.16
CA ALA A 57 -9.91 28.90 0.80
C ALA A 57 -8.53 28.21 0.67
N VAL A 58 -7.63 28.39 1.64
CA VAL A 58 -6.31 27.73 1.62
C VAL A 58 -6.46 26.22 1.75
N ARG A 59 -7.30 25.73 2.67
CA ARG A 59 -7.55 24.28 2.83
C ARG A 59 -8.11 23.64 1.56
N ASP A 60 -9.07 24.31 0.92
CA ASP A 60 -9.67 23.82 -0.31
C ASP A 60 -8.65 23.84 -1.46
N SER A 61 -7.79 24.87 -1.52
CA SER A 61 -6.70 24.94 -2.48
C SER A 61 -5.65 23.84 -2.27
N ILE A 62 -5.32 23.46 -1.03
CA ILE A 62 -4.40 22.35 -0.75
C ILE A 62 -5.01 21.04 -1.25
N LYS A 63 -6.26 20.74 -0.87
CA LYS A 63 -6.96 19.50 -1.28
C LYS A 63 -7.12 19.38 -2.79
N ALA A 64 -7.34 20.50 -3.48
CA ALA A 64 -7.42 20.54 -4.94
C ALA A 64 -6.12 20.09 -5.63
N THR A 65 -4.97 20.11 -4.94
CA THR A 65 -3.70 19.59 -5.50
C THR A 65 -3.59 18.07 -5.46
N PHE A 66 -4.38 17.39 -4.62
CA PHE A 66 -4.23 15.95 -4.39
C PHE A 66 -4.48 15.11 -5.65
N PRO A 67 -5.56 15.33 -6.44
CA PRO A 67 -5.77 14.56 -7.66
C PRO A 67 -4.61 14.73 -8.66
N TRP A 68 -4.08 15.95 -8.79
CA TRP A 68 -2.93 16.23 -9.65
C TRP A 68 -1.67 15.50 -9.18
N ALA A 69 -1.40 15.53 -7.87
CA ALA A 69 -0.28 14.84 -7.26
C ALA A 69 -0.35 13.32 -7.51
N VAL A 70 -1.54 12.72 -7.31
CA VAL A 70 -1.77 11.30 -7.62
C VAL A 70 -1.59 11.00 -9.11
N LEU A 71 -2.14 11.82 -10.00
CA LEU A 71 -1.99 11.63 -11.46
C LEU A 71 -0.53 11.68 -11.92
N ILE A 72 0.25 12.65 -11.41
CA ILE A 72 1.68 12.76 -11.73
C ILE A 72 2.43 11.51 -11.27
N PHE A 73 2.21 11.07 -10.03
CA PHE A 73 2.85 9.88 -9.51
C PHE A 73 2.45 8.62 -10.28
N SER A 74 1.15 8.40 -10.51
CA SER A 74 0.65 7.25 -11.27
C SER A 74 1.24 7.20 -12.67
N SER A 75 1.43 8.36 -13.31
CA SER A 75 2.08 8.47 -14.63
C SER A 75 3.54 8.05 -14.57
N LEU A 76 4.31 8.55 -13.59
CA LEU A 76 5.70 8.14 -13.38
C LEU A 76 5.79 6.63 -13.10
N TYR A 77 4.96 6.13 -12.18
CA TYR A 77 4.91 4.71 -11.86
C TYR A 77 4.63 3.85 -13.10
N PHE A 78 3.70 4.26 -13.96
CA PHE A 78 3.36 3.55 -15.19
C PHE A 78 4.54 3.51 -16.18
N ILE A 79 5.22 4.64 -16.39
CA ILE A 79 6.41 4.73 -17.27
C ILE A 79 7.50 3.76 -16.81
N PHE A 80 7.80 3.74 -15.51
CA PHE A 80 8.83 2.87 -14.95
C PHE A 80 8.38 1.40 -14.89
N SER A 81 7.08 1.14 -14.78
CA SER A 81 6.52 -0.21 -14.79
C SER A 81 6.53 -0.86 -16.18
N ILE A 82 6.29 -0.09 -17.25
CA ILE A 82 6.34 -0.61 -18.64
C ILE A 82 7.74 -1.11 -18.99
N ARG A 83 8.80 -0.44 -18.52
CA ARG A 83 10.19 -0.79 -18.84
C ARG A 83 10.68 -2.06 -18.13
N ARG A 84 9.87 -2.68 -17.28
CA ARG A 84 10.29 -3.82 -16.47
C ARG A 84 10.01 -5.15 -17.16
N LYS A 85 10.96 -6.08 -17.08
CA LYS A 85 10.68 -7.50 -17.33
C LYS A 85 9.69 -8.02 -16.28
N ILE A 86 8.72 -8.81 -16.76
CA ILE A 86 7.53 -9.32 -16.07
C ILE A 86 7.87 -9.85 -14.66
N GLY A 87 7.12 -9.45 -13.62
CA GLY A 87 7.23 -10.19 -12.35
C GLY A 87 6.47 -9.75 -11.10
N GLY A 88 6.05 -8.48 -10.92
CA GLY A 88 5.47 -8.10 -9.61
C GLY A 88 4.86 -6.71 -9.51
N PHE A 89 4.11 -6.48 -8.43
CA PHE A 89 3.34 -5.25 -8.15
C PHE A 89 4.21 -4.07 -7.67
N PHE A 90 5.35 -4.34 -7.04
CA PHE A 90 6.25 -3.32 -6.51
C PHE A 90 7.47 -3.16 -7.40
N LEU A 91 7.89 -1.92 -7.65
CA LEU A 91 9.12 -1.58 -8.35
C LEU A 91 10.37 -1.90 -7.50
N THR A 92 11.54 -1.86 -8.12
CA THR A 92 12.79 -2.01 -7.35
C THR A 92 13.01 -0.79 -6.46
N THR A 93 13.79 -0.94 -5.39
CA THR A 93 14.14 0.17 -4.48
C THR A 93 14.76 1.35 -5.23
N TRP A 94 15.62 1.08 -6.22
CA TRP A 94 16.22 2.11 -7.07
C TRP A 94 15.19 2.81 -7.95
N GLN A 95 14.25 2.07 -8.54
CA GLN A 95 13.17 2.67 -9.33
C GLN A 95 12.29 3.58 -8.48
N TYR A 96 11.94 3.17 -7.26
CA TYR A 96 11.21 4.04 -6.34
C TYR A 96 12.02 5.27 -5.95
N LEU A 97 13.31 5.13 -5.69
CA LEU A 97 14.16 6.28 -5.40
C LEU A 97 14.12 7.30 -6.54
N TYR A 98 14.30 6.86 -7.79
CA TYR A 98 14.21 7.73 -8.96
C TYR A 98 12.83 8.36 -9.10
N ILE A 99 11.75 7.58 -8.98
CA ILE A 99 10.39 8.10 -9.07
C ILE A 99 10.15 9.16 -8.00
N THR A 100 10.53 8.90 -6.74
CA THR A 100 10.33 9.84 -5.63
C THR A 100 11.09 11.15 -5.86
N ILE A 101 12.33 11.09 -6.35
CA ILE A 101 13.11 12.30 -6.68
C ILE A 101 12.46 13.08 -7.82
N PHE A 102 12.12 12.42 -8.93
CA PHE A 102 11.46 13.07 -10.06
C PHE A 102 10.09 13.65 -9.67
N TYR A 103 9.34 12.91 -8.87
CA TYR A 103 8.05 13.33 -8.34
C TYR A 103 8.18 14.58 -7.47
N ALA A 104 9.15 14.61 -6.56
CA ALA A 104 9.42 15.78 -5.72
C ALA A 104 9.77 17.01 -6.57
N ILE A 105 10.65 16.85 -7.58
CA ILE A 105 11.03 17.93 -8.48
C ILE A 105 9.81 18.46 -9.25
N LEU A 106 9.00 17.56 -9.84
CA LEU A 106 7.82 17.95 -10.62
C LEU A 106 6.77 18.67 -9.76
N LEU A 107 6.48 18.16 -8.56
CA LEU A 107 5.54 18.81 -7.65
C LEU A 107 6.01 20.20 -7.24
N ASN A 108 7.28 20.34 -6.86
CA ASN A 108 7.83 21.65 -6.47
C ASN A 108 7.80 22.62 -7.66
N LEU A 109 8.11 22.16 -8.87
CA LEU A 109 8.04 22.99 -10.09
C LEU A 109 6.61 23.46 -10.40
N ILE A 110 5.64 22.54 -10.37
CA ILE A 110 4.23 22.82 -10.72
C ILE A 110 3.56 23.72 -9.68
N PHE A 111 3.82 23.47 -8.40
CA PHE A 111 3.17 24.18 -7.30
C PHE A 111 4.01 25.34 -6.73
N PHE A 112 5.18 25.65 -7.30
CA PHE A 112 6.06 26.72 -6.83
C PHE A 112 5.32 28.06 -6.69
N SER A 113 4.55 28.41 -7.71
CA SER A 113 3.79 29.67 -7.79
C SER A 113 2.59 29.74 -6.85
N LYS A 114 2.20 28.62 -6.23
CA LYS A 114 1.03 28.53 -5.35
C LYS A 114 1.34 28.89 -3.89
N GLY A 115 2.62 29.08 -3.55
CA GLY A 115 3.04 29.55 -2.24
C GLY A 115 3.31 28.44 -1.22
N ARG A 116 3.78 28.87 -0.05
CA ARG A 116 4.31 27.98 1.01
C ARG A 116 3.25 27.06 1.60
N ASP A 117 2.03 27.53 1.74
CA ASP A 117 0.94 26.78 2.38
C ASP A 117 0.54 25.52 1.60
N ILE A 118 0.89 25.45 0.31
CA ILE A 118 0.69 24.27 -0.54
C ILE A 118 1.96 23.44 -0.63
N LEU A 119 3.12 24.08 -0.76
CA LEU A 119 4.40 23.36 -0.89
C LEU A 119 4.77 22.58 0.37
N ILE A 120 4.52 23.13 1.56
CA ILE A 120 4.84 22.46 2.84
C ILE A 120 4.10 21.12 2.97
N PRO A 121 2.75 21.06 2.92
CA PRO A 121 2.03 19.79 3.06
C PRO A 121 2.36 18.80 1.94
N ILE A 122 2.62 19.28 0.71
CA ILE A 122 3.04 18.43 -0.40
C ILE A 122 4.41 17.81 -0.12
N ASN A 123 5.42 18.59 0.25
CA ASN A 123 6.75 18.05 0.56
C ASN A 123 6.73 17.12 1.79
N LEU A 124 5.92 17.45 2.79
CA LEU A 124 5.71 16.58 3.95
C LEU A 124 5.06 15.24 3.56
N SER A 125 4.12 15.25 2.60
CA SER A 125 3.52 14.03 2.08
C SER A 125 4.52 13.10 1.40
N ILE A 126 5.58 13.63 0.77
CA ILE A 126 6.63 12.82 0.15
C ILE A 126 7.39 12.03 1.21
N VAL A 127 7.66 12.65 2.37
CA VAL A 127 8.30 11.97 3.52
C VAL A 127 7.39 10.85 4.04
N TYR A 128 6.10 11.14 4.27
CA TYR A 128 5.14 10.12 4.69
C TYR A 128 5.02 8.98 3.67
N PHE A 129 5.05 9.30 2.37
CA PHE A 129 4.99 8.31 1.32
C PHE A 129 6.17 7.35 1.38
N VAL A 130 7.40 7.86 1.55
CA VAL A 130 8.60 7.02 1.72
C VAL A 130 8.48 6.12 2.94
N ILE A 131 8.01 6.65 4.07
CA ILE A 131 7.79 5.87 5.31
C ILE A 131 6.79 4.75 5.07
N LEU A 132 5.65 5.04 4.43
CA LEU A 132 4.61 4.06 4.14
C LEU A 132 5.02 3.03 3.09
N LEU A 133 5.92 3.39 2.16
CA LEU A 133 6.41 2.52 1.10
C LEU A 133 7.37 1.44 1.65
N LEU A 134 8.19 1.77 2.65
CA LEU A 134 9.21 0.88 3.20
C LEU A 134 8.64 -0.47 3.69
N PRO A 135 7.57 -0.52 4.52
CA PRO A 135 6.93 -1.77 4.91
C PRO A 135 6.43 -2.59 3.71
N GLY A 136 5.88 -1.94 2.69
CA GLY A 136 5.39 -2.61 1.49
C GLY A 136 6.50 -3.31 0.69
N ILE A 137 7.67 -2.66 0.59
CA ILE A 137 8.86 -3.25 -0.05
C ILE A 137 9.37 -4.45 0.77
N VAL A 138 9.46 -4.31 2.10
CA VAL A 138 9.92 -5.38 3.00
C VAL A 138 8.98 -6.58 2.92
N LEU A 139 7.67 -6.35 3.02
CA LEU A 139 6.65 -7.38 2.93
C LEU A 139 6.72 -8.13 1.60
N THR A 140 6.91 -7.42 0.48
CA THR A 140 7.04 -8.06 -0.84
C THR A 140 8.26 -8.94 -0.94
N ARG A 141 9.41 -8.51 -0.39
CA ARG A 141 10.63 -9.35 -0.35
C ARG A 141 10.41 -10.58 0.52
N TYR A 142 9.76 -10.41 1.66
CA TYR A 142 9.45 -11.51 2.56
C TYR A 142 8.53 -12.55 1.91
N VAL A 143 7.43 -12.11 1.29
CA VAL A 143 6.49 -12.98 0.56
C VAL A 143 7.19 -13.72 -0.58
N ASN A 144 8.02 -13.04 -1.37
CA ASN A 144 8.76 -13.67 -2.47
C ASN A 144 9.77 -14.72 -1.96
N ASN A 145 10.47 -14.43 -0.85
CA ASN A 145 11.38 -15.39 -0.24
C ASN A 145 10.62 -16.63 0.27
N ILE A 146 9.45 -16.45 0.88
CA ILE A 146 8.59 -17.56 1.30
C ILE A 146 8.10 -18.36 0.08
N GLU A 147 7.67 -17.70 -1.00
CA GLU A 147 7.22 -18.40 -2.21
C GLU A 147 8.33 -19.26 -2.81
N ASN A 148 9.58 -18.77 -2.81
CA ASN A 148 10.73 -19.53 -3.26
C ASN A 148 11.04 -20.73 -2.34
N LEU A 149 10.96 -20.54 -1.02
CA LEU A 149 11.14 -21.61 -0.04
C LEU A 149 10.05 -22.70 -0.17
N ILE A 150 8.80 -22.31 -0.45
CA ILE A 150 7.69 -23.25 -0.66
C ILE A 150 7.88 -24.04 -1.97
N LYS A 151 8.41 -23.41 -3.02
CA LYS A 151 8.72 -24.10 -4.29
C LYS A 151 9.84 -25.12 -4.14
N GLU A 152 10.81 -24.89 -3.25
CA GLU A 152 11.89 -25.83 -2.94
C GLU A 152 11.45 -27.00 -2.05
N LYS A 153 10.39 -26.85 -1.25
CA LYS A 153 9.90 -27.91 -0.36
C LYS A 153 8.37 -27.87 -0.22
N PRO A 154 7.63 -28.67 -1.00
CA PRO A 154 6.17 -28.71 -0.94
C PRO A 154 5.76 -29.61 0.24
N SER A 155 5.92 -29.13 1.46
CA SER A 155 5.29 -29.72 2.64
C SER A 155 4.23 -28.75 3.15
N VAL A 156 3.00 -28.95 2.72
CA VAL A 156 1.80 -28.25 3.22
C VAL A 156 1.47 -28.90 4.58
N PRO A 157 1.54 -28.15 5.70
CA PRO A 157 0.41 -27.33 6.13
C PRO A 157 0.84 -25.97 6.73
N PHE A 158 1.78 -25.26 6.12
CA PHE A 158 2.35 -24.05 6.73
C PHE A 158 1.50 -22.77 6.53
N ILE A 159 0.71 -22.67 5.45
CA ILE A 159 -0.09 -21.46 5.15
C ILE A 159 -1.33 -21.33 6.07
N ILE A 160 -1.80 -22.45 6.63
CA ILE A 160 -2.96 -22.49 7.56
C ILE A 160 -2.63 -21.79 8.89
N ALA A 161 -1.34 -21.62 9.23
CA ALA A 161 -0.89 -21.14 10.53
C ALA A 161 -0.61 -19.62 10.63
N PHE A 162 -0.74 -18.83 9.55
CA PHE A 162 -0.28 -17.42 9.59
C PHE A 162 -1.36 -16.38 9.90
N SER A 163 -2.61 -16.48 9.44
CA SER A 163 -3.63 -15.44 9.72
C SER A 163 -4.14 -15.49 11.16
N VAL A 164 -4.33 -16.71 11.69
CA VAL A 164 -4.81 -17.00 13.04
C VAL A 164 -3.98 -16.30 14.15
N PRO A 165 -2.63 -16.38 14.18
CA PRO A 165 -1.85 -15.72 15.23
C PRO A 165 -1.93 -14.19 15.18
N PHE A 166 -2.11 -13.56 14.02
CA PHE A 166 -2.29 -12.10 13.93
C PHE A 166 -3.63 -11.66 14.51
N ILE A 167 -4.70 -12.42 14.26
CA ILE A 167 -6.03 -12.15 14.82
C ILE A 167 -6.05 -12.41 16.33
N ILE A 168 -5.40 -13.48 16.80
CA ILE A 168 -5.25 -13.77 18.24
C ILE A 168 -4.42 -12.68 18.93
N ALA A 169 -3.30 -12.26 18.34
CA ALA A 169 -2.46 -11.17 18.88
C ALA A 169 -3.23 -9.85 18.94
N PHE A 170 -4.04 -9.54 17.92
CA PHE A 170 -4.96 -8.39 17.95
C PHE A 170 -5.94 -8.47 19.13
N MET A 171 -6.62 -9.61 19.30
CA MET A 171 -7.56 -9.79 20.41
C MET A 171 -6.88 -9.64 21.78
N ALA A 172 -5.67 -10.19 21.95
CA ALA A 172 -4.89 -10.04 23.17
C ALA A 172 -4.49 -8.58 23.44
N LEU A 173 -4.10 -7.82 22.41
CA LEU A 173 -3.76 -6.41 22.55
C LEU A 173 -4.97 -5.55 22.89
N LEU A 174 -6.17 -5.88 22.41
CA LEU A 174 -7.39 -5.19 22.83
C LEU A 174 -7.71 -5.40 24.31
N VAL A 175 -7.48 -6.60 24.83
CA VAL A 175 -7.62 -6.88 26.27
C VAL A 175 -6.63 -6.05 27.07
N ILE A 176 -5.37 -5.94 26.61
CA ILE A 176 -4.35 -5.10 27.25
C ILE A 176 -4.72 -3.61 27.19
N CYS A 177 -5.25 -3.12 26.06
CA CYS A 177 -5.78 -1.77 25.94
C CYS A 177 -6.89 -1.50 26.97
N ALA A 178 -7.82 -2.45 27.16
CA ALA A 178 -8.88 -2.31 28.14
C ALA A 178 -8.33 -2.18 29.57
N PHE A 179 -7.33 -2.99 29.95
CA PHE A 179 -6.66 -2.85 31.24
C PHE A 179 -5.94 -1.51 31.40
N LEU A 180 -5.24 -1.03 30.38
CA LEU A 180 -4.55 0.27 30.43
C LEU A 180 -5.52 1.44 30.59
N LEU A 181 -6.72 1.35 30.01
CA LEU A 181 -7.77 2.35 30.20
C LEU A 181 -8.30 2.37 31.65
N VAL A 182 -8.43 1.21 32.31
CA VAL A 182 -8.79 1.14 33.74
C VAL A 182 -7.74 1.84 34.62
N PHE A 183 -6.45 1.75 34.26
CA PHE A 183 -5.35 2.43 34.94
C PHE A 183 -5.12 3.88 34.48
N LYS A 184 -6.03 4.46 33.68
CA LYS A 184 -5.93 5.82 33.12
C LYS A 184 -4.65 6.08 32.30
N ALA A 185 -4.04 5.05 31.75
CA ALA A 185 -2.84 5.15 30.90
C ALA A 185 -3.21 5.39 29.42
N GLU A 186 -4.01 6.44 29.16
CA GLU A 186 -4.68 6.69 27.87
C GLU A 186 -3.71 6.78 26.69
N LYS A 187 -2.59 7.49 26.84
CA LYS A 187 -1.59 7.65 25.76
C LYS A 187 -0.92 6.34 25.34
N VAL A 188 -0.70 5.43 26.29
CA VAL A 188 -0.10 4.11 26.01
C VAL A 188 -1.14 3.19 25.41
N ALA A 189 -2.38 3.23 25.91
CA ALA A 189 -3.50 2.48 25.36
C ALA A 189 -3.76 2.86 23.89
N GLU A 190 -3.67 4.14 23.55
CA GLU A 190 -3.82 4.63 22.17
C GLU A 190 -2.73 4.08 21.24
N GLN A 191 -1.46 4.09 21.69
CA GLN A 191 -0.36 3.54 20.91
C GLN A 191 -0.51 2.03 20.68
N ILE A 192 -0.92 1.28 21.71
CA ILE A 192 -1.16 -0.17 21.60
C ILE A 192 -2.38 -0.46 20.72
N ALA A 193 -3.43 0.36 20.79
CA ALA A 193 -4.61 0.21 19.94
C ALA A 193 -4.27 0.40 18.46
N ASN A 194 -3.37 1.34 18.14
CA ASN A 194 -2.87 1.51 16.78
C ASN A 194 -2.10 0.28 16.30
N ILE A 195 -1.24 -0.31 17.14
CA ILE A 195 -0.52 -1.55 16.80
C ILE A 195 -1.51 -2.72 16.60
N ALA A 196 -2.51 -2.84 17.48
CA ALA A 196 -3.56 -3.85 17.36
C ALA A 196 -4.31 -3.70 16.03
N TYR A 197 -4.68 -2.47 15.66
CA TYR A 197 -5.34 -2.19 14.39
C TYR A 197 -4.50 -2.64 13.19
N PHE A 198 -3.19 -2.40 13.19
CA PHE A 198 -2.30 -2.89 12.13
C PHE A 198 -2.26 -4.42 12.03
N LEU A 199 -2.26 -5.13 13.17
CA LEU A 199 -2.29 -6.59 13.20
C LEU A 199 -3.62 -7.14 12.69
N LEU A 200 -4.74 -6.50 13.03
CA LEU A 200 -6.05 -6.87 12.49
C LEU A 200 -6.10 -6.70 10.97
N VAL A 201 -5.71 -5.52 10.46
CA VAL A 201 -5.73 -5.24 9.01
C VAL A 201 -4.83 -6.20 8.26
N THR A 202 -3.67 -6.55 8.83
CA THR A 202 -2.75 -7.54 8.26
C THR A 202 -3.35 -8.95 8.26
N GLY A 203 -3.88 -9.40 9.40
CA GLY A 203 -4.48 -10.73 9.54
C GLY A 203 -5.70 -10.92 8.63
N VAL A 204 -6.62 -9.95 8.61
CA VAL A 204 -7.79 -9.95 7.73
C VAL A 204 -7.38 -9.82 6.27
N GLY A 205 -6.38 -8.98 5.95
CA GLY A 205 -5.87 -8.83 4.58
C GLY A 205 -5.32 -10.14 4.01
N ILE A 206 -4.60 -10.92 4.84
CA ILE A 206 -4.12 -12.26 4.47
C ILE A 206 -5.29 -13.22 4.24
N GLU A 207 -6.30 -13.19 5.10
CA GLU A 207 -7.49 -14.05 5.00
C GLU A 207 -8.31 -13.74 3.74
N VAL A 208 -8.53 -12.45 3.44
CA VAL A 208 -9.22 -11.99 2.24
C VAL A 208 -8.41 -12.34 0.99
N TYR A 209 -7.09 -12.17 1.02
CA TYR A 209 -6.22 -12.61 -0.07
C TYR A 209 -6.31 -14.11 -0.31
N ARG A 210 -6.41 -14.92 0.75
CA ARG A 210 -6.61 -16.37 0.66
C ARG A 210 -7.91 -16.69 -0.07
N ILE A 211 -9.02 -16.08 0.35
CA ILE A 211 -10.34 -16.30 -0.27
C ILE A 211 -10.30 -15.91 -1.75
N ILE A 212 -9.70 -14.77 -2.09
CA ILE A 212 -9.63 -14.31 -3.49
C ILE A 212 -8.73 -15.21 -4.35
N LYS A 213 -7.67 -15.79 -3.79
CA LYS A 213 -6.68 -16.57 -4.55
C LYS A 213 -6.99 -18.07 -4.61
N TYR A 214 -7.61 -18.62 -3.57
CA TYR A 214 -7.84 -20.05 -3.41
C TYR A 214 -9.34 -20.42 -3.26
N GLY A 215 -10.24 -19.44 -3.08
CA GLY A 215 -11.66 -19.68 -2.84
C GLY A 215 -12.49 -20.10 -4.06
N GLU A 216 -11.86 -20.51 -5.15
CA GLU A 216 -12.54 -20.96 -6.38
C GLU A 216 -12.31 -22.45 -6.65
N HIS A 217 -11.85 -23.21 -5.65
CA HIS A 217 -11.48 -24.63 -5.82
C HIS A 217 -12.15 -25.58 -4.82
N ASP A 218 -13.42 -25.35 -4.47
CA ASP A 218 -14.25 -26.29 -3.69
C ASP A 218 -15.70 -26.33 -4.20
N THR A 219 -15.88 -26.62 -5.49
CA THR A 219 -17.15 -27.21 -5.97
C THR A 219 -16.83 -28.24 -7.05
N GLY A 220 -16.83 -29.50 -6.67
CA GLY A 220 -16.68 -30.63 -7.59
C GLY A 220 -15.60 -31.58 -7.09
N ASP A 221 -15.98 -32.44 -6.14
CA ASP A 221 -15.68 -33.88 -6.13
C ASP A 221 -16.18 -34.46 -4.80
N ASP A 222 -17.51 -34.52 -4.65
CA ASP A 222 -18.19 -35.39 -3.68
C ASP A 222 -19.40 -36.01 -4.39
N GLU A 223 -19.13 -36.98 -5.26
CA GLU A 223 -20.09 -38.04 -5.64
C GLU A 223 -19.34 -39.19 -6.32
N GLN A 224 -18.72 -40.07 -5.50
CA GLN A 224 -18.56 -41.50 -5.76
C GLN A 224 -18.72 -42.28 -4.45
#